data_AF-A0A2R8B1V2-F1
#
_entry.id   AF-A0A2R8B1V2-F1
#
_cell.length_a   1.000
_cell.length_b   1.000
_cell.length_c   1.000
_cell.angle_alpha   90.00
_cell.angle_beta   90.00
_cell.angle_gamma   90.00
#
_symmetry.space_group_name_H-M   'P 1'
#
loop_
_entity.id
_entity.type
_entity.pdbx_description
1 polymer ?
#
loop_
_entity_poly.entity_id
_entity_poly.type
_entity_poly.pdbx_seq_one_letter_code
_entity_poly.pdbx_strand_id
1 'polypeptide(L)'
;MIAMPPRGIHGQIEARGVGILAAENETAARVVLAVDLGQEERERLPPWRVTEVLGVELPLLHRVESAHFPAAIMQYLKAGRIE
;
A
#
# COMPACT_ATOMS: atom_id res chain seq x y z
N MET A 1 10.48 -2.68 9.64
CA MET A 1 11.10 -2.11 8.43
C MET A 1 10.74 -0.64 8.28
N ILE A 2 11.70 0.22 7.92
CA ILE A 2 11.49 1.66 7.65
C ILE A 2 11.83 1.94 6.19
N ALA A 3 11.02 2.75 5.51
CA ALA A 3 11.24 3.17 4.12
C ALA A 3 11.32 4.70 4.02
N MET A 4 12.11 5.19 3.06
CA MET A 4 12.31 6.61 2.77
C MET A 4 12.33 6.81 1.25
N PRO A 5 11.76 7.90 0.72
CA PRO A 5 11.85 8.21 -0.71
C PRO A 5 13.28 8.66 -1.09
N PRO A 6 13.74 8.35 -2.30
CA PRO A 6 14.99 8.91 -2.80
C PRO A 6 14.86 10.41 -3.08
N ARG A 7 15.97 11.16 -2.92
CA ARG A 7 15.98 12.63 -2.98
C ARG A 7 15.36 13.23 -4.24
N GLY A 8 15.56 12.59 -5.40
CA GLY A 8 15.14 13.13 -6.69
C GLY A 8 13.62 13.18 -6.93
N ILE A 9 12.84 12.41 -6.17
CA ILE A 9 11.37 12.29 -6.32
C ILE A 9 10.62 12.58 -5.02
N HIS A 10 11.30 13.15 -4.02
CA HIS A 10 10.69 13.50 -2.75
C HIS A 10 9.55 14.49 -2.94
N GLY A 11 8.38 14.19 -2.38
CA GLY A 11 7.19 15.07 -2.46
C GLY A 11 6.56 15.15 -3.86
N GLN A 12 6.79 14.17 -4.74
CA GLN A 12 6.29 14.16 -6.11
C GLN A 12 5.46 12.91 -6.39
N ILE A 13 4.36 13.08 -7.14
CA ILE A 13 3.54 11.99 -7.67
C ILE A 13 3.36 12.18 -9.18
N GLU A 14 3.69 11.17 -9.98
CA GLU A 14 3.30 11.15 -11.40
C GLU A 14 1.86 10.64 -11.54
N ALA A 15 0.96 11.52 -11.96
CA ALA A 15 -0.41 11.18 -12.33
C ALA A 15 -0.52 11.20 -13.86
N ARG A 16 -0.50 10.01 -14.49
CA ARG A 16 -0.55 9.89 -15.95
C ARG A 16 -1.80 10.57 -16.51
N GLY A 17 -1.62 11.36 -17.57
CA GLY A 17 -2.68 12.18 -18.17
C GLY A 17 -2.93 13.52 -17.45
N VAL A 18 -2.27 13.79 -16.32
CA VAL A 18 -2.37 15.05 -15.56
C VAL A 18 -1.01 15.73 -15.46
N GLY A 19 0.04 15.02 -15.06
CA GLY A 19 1.40 15.55 -14.91
C GLY A 19 2.08 15.12 -13.60
N ILE A 20 3.14 15.83 -13.21
CA ILE A 20 3.79 15.68 -11.90
C ILE A 20 3.08 16.60 -10.90
N LEU A 21 2.55 15.99 -9.83
CA LEU A 21 1.84 16.67 -8.75
C LEU A 21 2.74 16.84 -7.53
N ALA A 22 2.62 17.98 -6.84
CA ALA A 22 3.22 18.17 -5.53
C ALA A 22 2.42 17.39 -4.47
N ALA A 23 3.12 16.73 -3.55
CA ALA A 23 2.51 15.98 -2.46
C ALA A 23 3.19 16.31 -1.15
N GLU A 24 2.39 16.54 -0.11
CA GLU A 24 2.87 16.51 1.27
C GLU A 24 3.27 15.07 1.63
N ASN A 25 4.46 14.89 2.20
CA ASN A 25 4.98 13.57 2.53
C ASN A 25 5.82 13.60 3.81
N GLU A 26 5.89 12.44 4.45
CA GLU A 26 6.84 12.18 5.53
C GLU A 26 8.22 11.84 4.96
N THR A 27 9.28 12.17 5.68
CA THR A 27 10.66 11.83 5.27
C THR A 27 10.97 10.34 5.44
N ALA A 28 10.25 9.65 6.32
CA ALA A 28 10.37 8.22 6.57
C ALA A 28 9.04 7.65 7.09
N ALA A 29 8.77 6.38 6.80
CA ALA A 29 7.58 5.69 7.30
C ALA A 29 7.89 4.24 7.69
N ARG A 30 7.17 3.74 8.69
CA ARG A 30 7.17 2.31 9.01
C ARG A 30 6.33 1.56 7.98
N VAL A 31 6.92 0.55 7.36
CA VAL A 31 6.18 -0.35 6.47
C VAL A 31 5.43 -1.36 7.33
N VAL A 32 4.10 -1.41 7.17
CA VAL A 32 3.18 -2.23 7.99
C VAL A 32 2.23 -3.09 7.16
N LEU A 33 2.20 -2.90 5.84
CA LEU A 33 1.31 -3.61 4.93
C LEU A 33 1.97 -3.69 3.54
N ALA A 34 1.87 -4.85 2.90
CA ALA A 34 2.17 -5.03 1.49
C ALA A 34 0.87 -5.23 0.70
N VAL A 35 0.79 -4.61 -0.49
CA VAL A 35 -0.34 -4.79 -1.40
C VAL A 35 0.21 -5.22 -2.76
N ASP A 36 -0.11 -6.44 -3.17
CA ASP A 36 0.25 -6.95 -4.49
C ASP A 36 -0.87 -6.63 -5.50
N LEU A 37 -0.57 -5.73 -6.43
CA LEU A 37 -1.50 -5.35 -7.48
C LEU A 37 -1.49 -6.31 -8.69
N GLY A 38 -0.51 -7.23 -8.76
CA GLY A 38 -0.40 -8.24 -9.81
C GLY A 38 -1.30 -9.45 -9.61
N GLN A 39 -1.78 -9.67 -8.39
CA GLN A 39 -2.71 -10.76 -8.04
C GLN A 39 -4.08 -10.20 -7.71
N GLU A 40 -5.12 -10.80 -8.30
CA GLU A 40 -6.51 -10.45 -8.04
C GLU A 40 -7.05 -11.25 -6.85
N GLU A 41 -7.72 -10.56 -5.92
CA GLU A 41 -8.46 -11.19 -4.84
C GLU A 41 -9.86 -11.60 -5.31
N ARG A 42 -10.21 -12.86 -5.09
CA ARG A 42 -11.48 -13.47 -5.52
C ARG A 42 -12.37 -13.89 -4.37
N GLU A 43 -11.82 -13.95 -3.16
CA GLU A 43 -12.55 -14.34 -1.96
C GLU A 43 -13.26 -13.14 -1.35
N ARG A 44 -14.53 -13.32 -0.99
CA ARG A 44 -15.30 -12.27 -0.27
C ARG A 44 -14.65 -11.93 1.07
N LEU A 45 -14.12 -12.93 1.77
CA LEU A 45 -13.38 -12.81 3.02
C LEU A 45 -12.04 -13.54 2.85
N PRO A 46 -11.00 -12.85 2.35
CA PRO A 46 -9.71 -13.48 2.09
C PRO A 46 -9.07 -14.00 3.38
N PRO A 47 -8.30 -15.10 3.36
CA PRO A 47 -7.51 -15.52 4.51
C PRO A 47 -6.45 -14.45 4.87
N TRP A 48 -5.90 -14.55 6.07
CA TRP A 48 -4.68 -13.82 6.42
C TRP A 48 -3.52 -14.33 5.57
N ARG A 49 -2.83 -13.41 4.92
CA ARG A 49 -1.62 -13.68 4.15
C ARG A 49 -0.49 -12.83 4.66
N VAL A 50 0.71 -13.36 4.52
CA VAL A 50 1.95 -12.63 4.78
C VAL A 50 2.87 -12.74 3.57
N THR A 51 3.74 -11.74 3.43
CA THR A 51 4.87 -11.79 2.51
C THR A 51 6.13 -11.37 3.24
N GLU A 52 7.28 -11.88 2.81
CA GLU A 52 8.57 -11.51 3.40
C GLU A 52 9.27 -10.48 2.51
N VAL A 53 9.66 -9.36 3.12
CA VAL A 53 10.46 -8.33 2.46
C VAL A 53 11.69 -8.06 3.32
N LEU A 54 12.88 -8.34 2.78
CA LEU A 54 14.16 -8.19 3.49
C LEU A 54 14.18 -8.92 4.85
N GLY A 55 13.61 -10.13 4.92
CA GLY A 55 13.52 -10.91 6.17
C GLY A 55 12.46 -10.44 7.16
N VAL A 56 11.58 -9.51 6.77
CA VAL A 56 10.49 -9.00 7.61
C VAL A 56 9.15 -9.45 7.05
N GLU A 57 8.36 -10.16 7.87
CA GLU A 57 6.99 -10.52 7.54
C GLU A 57 6.07 -9.29 7.58
N LEU A 58 5.27 -9.13 6.52
CA LEU A 58 4.26 -8.10 6.38
C LEU A 58 2.92 -8.73 6.04
N PRO A 59 1.79 -8.23 6.59
CA PRO A 59 0.48 -8.58 6.09
C PRO A 59 0.38 -8.26 4.59
N LEU A 60 -0.28 -9.16 3.84
CA LEU A 60 -0.43 -9.07 2.39
C LEU A 60 -1.90 -8.96 1.99
N LEU A 61 -2.21 -7.93 1.21
CA LEU A 61 -3.47 -7.82 0.47
C LEU A 61 -3.20 -8.01 -1.03
N HIS A 62 -4.17 -8.61 -1.73
CA HIS A 62 -4.20 -8.69 -3.19
C HIS A 62 -5.14 -7.61 -3.75
N ARG A 63 -5.02 -7.32 -5.05
CA ARG A 63 -5.84 -6.34 -5.77
C ARG A 63 -7.32 -6.70 -5.70
N VAL A 64 -8.15 -5.75 -5.27
CA VAL A 64 -9.61 -5.83 -5.47
C VAL A 64 -9.98 -4.98 -6.69
N GLU A 65 -10.68 -5.55 -7.66
CA GLU A 65 -11.17 -4.85 -8.85
C GLU A 65 -12.38 -3.96 -8.53
N SER A 66 -12.15 -2.89 -7.76
CA SER A 66 -13.19 -1.94 -7.39
C SER A 66 -12.63 -0.56 -7.11
N ALA A 67 -13.41 0.47 -7.46
CA ALA A 67 -13.06 1.87 -7.21
C ALA A 67 -12.87 2.21 -5.72
N HIS A 68 -13.46 1.41 -4.81
CA HIS A 68 -13.30 1.62 -3.37
C HIS A 68 -12.02 1.02 -2.77
N PHE A 69 -11.22 0.27 -3.55
CA PHE A 69 -10.05 -0.44 -3.00
C PHE A 69 -9.03 0.48 -2.30
N PRO A 70 -8.68 1.67 -2.83
CA PRO A 70 -7.81 2.60 -2.12
C PRO A 70 -8.37 3.04 -0.75
N ALA A 71 -9.69 3.24 -0.65
CA ALA A 71 -10.33 3.61 0.61
C ALA A 71 -10.30 2.45 1.63
N ALA A 72 -10.42 1.20 1.16
CA ALA A 72 -10.29 0.02 2.01
C ALA A 72 -8.86 -0.12 2.58
N ILE A 73 -7.83 0.11 1.77
CA ILE A 73 -6.43 0.14 2.23
C ILE A 73 -6.25 1.22 3.31
N MET A 74 -6.79 2.42 3.08
CA MET A 74 -6.71 3.50 4.08
C MET A 74 -7.41 3.13 5.39
N GLN A 75 -8.57 2.47 5.35
CA GLN A 75 -9.26 2.00 6.55
C GLN A 75 -8.46 0.92 7.29
N TYR A 76 -7.86 -0.02 6.55
CA TYR A 76 -6.96 -1.03 7.12
C TYR A 76 -5.79 -0.37 7.85
N LEU A 77 -5.15 0.63 7.25
CA LEU A 77 -4.02 1.33 7.89
C LEU A 77 -4.44 2.13 9.13
N LYS A 78 -5.69 2.62 9.19
CA LYS A 78 -6.22 3.37 10.34
C LYS A 78 -6.55 2.47 11.53
N ALA A 79 -7.18 1.32 11.29
CA ALA A 79 -7.82 0.53 12.36
C ALA A 79 -7.50 -0.97 12.33
N GLY A 80 -6.68 -1.42 11.37
CA GLY A 80 -6.40 -2.83 11.15
C GLY A 80 -7.57 -3.61 10.56
N ARG A 81 -7.39 -4.92 10.51
CA ARG A 81 -8.41 -5.93 10.19
C ARG A 81 -8.67 -6.75 11.45
N ILE A 82 -9.93 -7.14 11.67
CA ILE A 82 -10.38 -7.75 12.94
C ILE A 82 -10.68 -9.25 12.86
N GLU A 83 -10.66 -9.85 11.68
CA GLU A 83 -11.03 -11.25 11.43
C GLU A 83 -10.05 -11.99 10.55
#